data_AF-A0A0H3A4V6-F1
#
_entry.id   AF-A0A0H3A4V6-F1
#
_cell.length_a   1.000
_cell.length_b   1.000
_cell.length_c   1.000
_cell.angle_alpha   90.00
_cell.angle_beta   90.00
_cell.angle_gamma   90.00
#
_symmetry.space_group_name_H-M   'P 1'
#
loop_
_entity.id
_entity.type
_entity.pdbx_description
1 polymer ?
#
loop_
_entity_poly.entity_id
_entity_poly.type
_entity_poly.pdbx_seq_one_letter_code
_entity_poly.pdbx_strand_id
1 'polypeptide(L)'
;MTPEMVSESEYMSIEFPPSAPNAPSIQFLLKITERIVNLSRETLSFTTVPVEDTIHPRPLPFEPPLQQYSNGDTKGFRHHWEKLDYVFGLPDPYVFPTIPLLEDDQVAVERYIRMCRRLAGFSVINHGSTLSVGSDADGVWHVHVVDPPSDESFLGTSAAFRQLHNDGEPASFINASNALFKAMKTLPEDQQTAIRGTVKQWRSARSKLQKHTLQTLTALKAGNATLDNPVSYGNINPEELIRTFNYGDSLHFGSERSQLDDLLVDPRHEAYYRYAALSSIIGLSHLYFGFAVLVDSAIGGMA
;
A
#
# COMPACT_ATOMS: atom_id res chain seq x y z
N MET A 1 11.85 20.65 18.93
CA MET A 1 10.73 19.95 18.27
C MET A 1 9.48 20.65 18.74
N THR A 2 8.74 21.30 17.83
CA THR A 2 7.60 22.13 18.22
C THR A 2 6.37 21.51 17.56
N PRO A 3 5.56 20.73 18.30
CA PRO A 3 4.22 20.38 17.84
C PRO A 3 3.47 21.69 17.66
N GLU A 4 3.19 22.07 16.41
CA GLU A 4 2.39 23.26 16.16
C GLU A 4 0.91 22.85 16.26
N MET A 5 0.27 23.18 17.39
CA MET A 5 -1.17 23.01 17.53
C MET A 5 -1.86 24.02 16.62
N VAL A 6 -2.30 23.56 15.46
CA VAL A 6 -3.18 24.33 14.59
C VAL A 6 -4.59 24.27 15.18
N SER A 7 -4.92 25.22 16.06
CA SER A 7 -6.28 25.54 16.58
C SER A 7 -7.12 24.36 17.13
N GLU A 8 -8.42 24.59 17.35
CA GLU A 8 -9.47 23.67 17.82
C GLU A 8 -9.73 22.48 16.86
N SER A 9 -8.68 21.95 16.25
CA SER A 9 -8.75 20.96 15.17
C SER A 9 -8.99 19.56 15.69
N GLU A 10 -9.90 18.85 15.03
CA GLU A 10 -10.12 17.40 15.17
C GLU A 10 -8.86 16.59 14.76
N TYR A 11 -7.89 17.24 14.11
CA TYR A 11 -6.69 16.64 13.54
C TYR A 11 -5.39 17.27 14.06
N MET A 12 -4.33 16.48 14.08
CA MET A 12 -2.97 16.87 14.44
C MET A 12 -2.02 16.37 13.35
N SER A 13 -1.27 17.30 12.74
CA SER A 13 -0.15 16.98 11.86
C SER A 13 1.14 16.91 12.68
N ILE A 14 1.93 15.86 12.46
CA ILE A 14 3.25 15.72 13.08
C ILE A 14 4.29 15.61 11.96
N GLU A 15 5.34 16.41 12.06
CA GLU A 15 6.51 16.32 11.20
C GLU A 15 7.79 16.21 12.04
N PHE A 16 8.58 15.16 11.79
CA PHE A 16 9.94 15.07 12.32
C PHE A 16 10.92 15.51 11.23
N PRO A 17 11.85 16.43 11.54
CA PRO A 17 12.79 16.92 10.53
C PRO A 17 13.72 15.80 10.03
N PRO A 18 14.27 15.94 8.81
CA PRO A 18 15.34 15.10 8.29
C PRO A 18 16.46 14.86 9.29
N SER A 19 16.95 13.63 9.38
CA SER A 19 18.17 13.29 10.13
C SER A 19 19.44 13.22 9.27
N ALA A 20 19.29 13.22 7.94
CA ALA A 20 20.39 13.25 6.97
C ALA A 20 20.03 14.14 5.77
N PRO A 21 21.03 14.65 5.00
CA PRO A 21 20.80 15.58 3.90
C PRO A 21 19.80 15.12 2.82
N ASN A 22 19.73 13.81 2.57
CA ASN A 22 18.83 13.23 1.55
C ASN A 22 17.67 12.43 2.15
N ALA A 23 17.54 12.37 3.47
CA ALA A 23 16.43 11.70 4.14
C ALA A 23 15.26 12.67 4.27
N PRO A 24 14.09 12.40 3.66
CA PRO A 24 12.94 13.28 3.85
C PRO A 24 12.44 13.26 5.30
N SER A 25 11.58 14.21 5.66
CA SER A 25 10.94 14.24 6.98
C SER A 25 10.02 13.03 7.21
N ILE A 26 9.76 12.71 8.46
CA ILE A 26 8.70 11.74 8.84
C ILE A 26 7.40 12.53 9.00
N GLN A 27 6.32 12.09 8.35
CA GLN A 27 5.05 12.82 8.33
C GLN A 27 3.87 11.95 8.76
N PHE A 28 3.03 12.51 9.64
CA PHE A 28 1.79 11.89 10.11
C PHE A 28 0.63 12.89 10.07
N LEU A 29 -0.57 12.41 9.73
CA LEU A 29 -1.82 13.11 10.00
C LEU A 29 -2.69 12.23 10.88
N LEU A 30 -2.97 12.70 12.09
CA LEU A 30 -3.64 11.97 13.14
C LEU A 30 -4.97 12.64 13.47
N LYS A 31 -6.01 11.86 13.74
CA LYS A 31 -7.27 12.32 14.32
C LYS A 31 -7.19 12.20 15.84
N ILE A 32 -7.51 13.29 16.54
CA ILE A 32 -7.63 13.29 18.00
C ILE A 32 -8.97 12.64 18.37
N THR A 33 -8.90 11.59 19.19
CA THR A 33 -10.07 10.83 19.66
C THR A 33 -10.38 11.08 21.13
N GLU A 34 -9.37 11.46 21.91
CA GLU A 34 -9.53 11.81 23.32
C GLU A 34 -8.53 12.90 23.70
N ARG A 35 -8.93 13.75 24.64
CA ARG A 35 -8.11 14.81 25.22
C ARG A 35 -8.22 14.77 26.74
N ILE A 36 -7.09 14.64 27.42
CA ILE A 36 -7.03 14.60 28.89
C ILE A 36 -6.16 15.77 29.37
N VAL A 37 -6.74 16.64 30.21
CA VAL A 37 -6.03 17.74 30.86
C VAL A 37 -5.75 17.34 32.31
N ASN A 38 -4.47 17.27 32.68
CA ASN A 38 -4.07 17.06 34.07
C ASN A 38 -3.53 18.36 34.64
N LEU A 39 -4.40 19.12 35.31
CA LEU A 39 -4.05 20.42 35.92
C LEU A 39 -2.99 20.29 37.01
N SER A 40 -2.95 19.17 37.74
CA SER A 40 -1.98 18.97 38.83
C SER A 40 -0.55 18.72 38.35
N ARG A 41 -0.39 18.25 37.12
CA ARG A 41 0.91 18.00 36.47
C ARG A 41 1.20 18.99 35.36
N GLU A 42 0.29 19.93 35.12
CA GLU A 42 0.33 20.87 33.98
C GLU A 42 0.53 20.15 32.63
N THR A 43 0.00 18.93 32.48
CA THR A 43 0.15 18.13 31.25
C THR A 43 -1.15 18.06 30.44
N LEU A 44 -1.00 18.06 29.11
CA LEU A 44 -2.04 17.79 28.14
C LEU A 44 -1.69 16.49 27.39
N SER A 45 -2.61 15.53 27.39
CA SER A 45 -2.44 14.24 26.71
C SER A 45 -3.53 14.05 25.65
N PHE A 46 -3.16 13.41 24.55
CA PHE A 46 -4.05 13.10 23.43
C PHE A 46 -4.03 11.60 23.15
N THR A 47 -5.21 11.02 22.91
CA THR A 47 -5.33 9.72 22.26
C THR A 47 -5.64 9.97 20.79
N THR A 48 -4.88 9.35 19.88
CA THR A 48 -5.00 9.61 18.46
C THR A 48 -5.07 8.32 17.65
N VAL A 49 -5.69 8.41 16.48
CA VAL A 49 -5.64 7.36 15.44
C VAL A 49 -5.17 7.97 14.12
N PRO A 50 -4.51 7.22 13.24
CA PRO A 50 -4.21 7.70 11.89
C PRO A 50 -5.49 8.11 11.15
N VAL A 51 -5.47 9.22 10.40
CA VAL A 51 -6.69 9.67 9.69
C VAL A 51 -7.15 8.63 8.67
N GLU A 52 -6.22 7.95 8.01
CA GLU A 52 -6.52 6.85 7.10
C GLU A 52 -7.26 5.68 7.75
N ASP A 53 -7.21 5.54 9.08
CA ASP A 53 -7.90 4.47 9.80
C ASP A 53 -9.32 4.84 10.24
N THR A 54 -9.70 6.11 10.12
CA THR A 54 -11.03 6.61 10.54
C THR A 54 -12.17 6.12 9.65
N ILE A 55 -11.85 5.53 8.49
CA ILE A 55 -12.82 5.00 7.53
C ILE A 55 -13.31 3.59 7.90
N HIS A 56 -12.70 2.93 8.90
CA HIS A 56 -13.02 1.57 9.30
C HIS A 56 -14.08 1.47 10.42
N PRO A 57 -14.92 0.42 10.42
CA PRO A 57 -15.10 -0.55 9.33
C PRO A 57 -15.92 0.06 8.18
N ARG A 58 -15.62 -0.34 6.94
CA ARG A 58 -16.37 0.07 5.75
C ARG A 58 -17.05 -1.12 5.06
N PRO A 59 -18.33 -1.02 4.67
CA PRO A 59 -18.96 -2.06 3.86
C PRO A 59 -18.24 -2.21 2.51
N LEU A 60 -17.92 -3.46 2.15
CA LEU A 60 -17.35 -3.80 0.85
C LEU A 60 -18.42 -4.34 -0.11
N PRO A 61 -18.37 -3.98 -1.40
CA PRO A 61 -19.34 -4.47 -2.39
C PRO A 61 -19.12 -5.95 -2.77
N PHE A 62 -17.94 -6.50 -2.50
CA PHE A 62 -17.57 -7.89 -2.77
C PHE A 62 -16.53 -8.37 -1.75
N GLU A 63 -16.34 -9.69 -1.67
CA GLU A 63 -15.36 -10.29 -0.76
C GLU A 63 -13.91 -10.00 -1.18
N PRO A 64 -13.02 -9.61 -0.25
CA PRO A 64 -11.61 -9.33 -0.54
C PRO A 64 -10.93 -10.39 -1.43
N PRO A 65 -10.47 -10.01 -2.64
CA PRO A 65 -9.72 -10.87 -3.55
C PRO A 65 -8.59 -11.67 -2.90
N LEU A 66 -8.59 -12.97 -3.20
CA LEU A 66 -7.59 -13.97 -2.79
C LEU A 66 -7.47 -14.22 -1.28
N GLN A 67 -8.38 -13.72 -0.44
CA GLN A 67 -8.32 -13.93 1.01
C GLN A 67 -8.34 -15.41 1.43
N GLN A 68 -8.89 -16.31 0.60
CA GLN A 68 -8.92 -17.74 0.85
C GLN A 68 -7.53 -18.40 0.85
N TYR A 69 -6.53 -17.73 0.30
CA TYR A 69 -5.13 -18.18 0.31
C TYR A 69 -4.36 -17.65 1.52
N SER A 70 -4.95 -16.77 2.34
CA SER A 70 -4.31 -16.19 3.51
C SER A 70 -3.99 -17.26 4.56
N ASN A 71 -2.81 -17.14 5.18
CA ASN A 71 -2.43 -17.97 6.32
C ASN A 71 -2.92 -17.31 7.62
N GLY A 72 -4.10 -17.70 8.10
CA GLY A 72 -4.64 -17.28 9.39
C GLY A 72 -5.83 -16.33 9.30
N ASP A 73 -5.91 -15.34 10.20
CA ASP A 73 -6.97 -14.32 10.22
C ASP A 73 -7.02 -13.58 8.85
N THR A 74 -8.19 -13.17 8.36
CA THR A 74 -8.32 -12.43 7.08
C THR A 74 -8.61 -10.94 7.28
N LYS A 75 -8.58 -10.45 8.53
CA LYS A 75 -8.81 -9.03 8.84
C LYS A 75 -7.90 -8.07 8.07
N GLY A 76 -6.64 -8.43 7.83
CA GLY A 76 -5.70 -7.60 7.07
C GLY A 76 -6.17 -7.41 5.62
N PHE A 77 -6.65 -8.47 4.97
CA PHE A 77 -7.25 -8.38 3.63
C PHE A 77 -8.43 -7.42 3.62
N ARG A 78 -9.38 -7.60 4.55
CA ARG A 78 -10.55 -6.72 4.65
C ARG A 78 -10.14 -5.26 4.87
N HIS A 79 -9.23 -5.00 5.81
CA HIS A 79 -8.76 -3.66 6.13
C HIS A 79 -8.14 -2.94 4.92
N HIS A 80 -7.29 -3.61 4.14
CA HIS A 80 -6.72 -3.03 2.93
C HIS A 80 -7.76 -2.80 1.84
N TRP A 81 -8.71 -3.73 1.67
CA TRP A 81 -9.78 -3.58 0.68
C TRP A 81 -10.76 -2.47 1.01
N GLU A 82 -11.03 -2.22 2.29
CA GLU A 82 -11.84 -1.08 2.74
C GLU A 82 -11.22 0.26 2.34
N LYS A 83 -9.89 0.40 2.45
CA LYS A 83 -9.16 1.57 1.96
C LYS A 83 -9.15 1.64 0.42
N LEU A 84 -8.91 0.53 -0.28
CA LEU A 84 -8.92 0.48 -1.74
C LEU A 84 -10.28 0.87 -2.32
N ASP A 85 -11.37 0.33 -1.77
CA ASP A 85 -12.74 0.71 -2.14
C ASP A 85 -12.99 2.18 -1.85
N TYR A 86 -12.63 2.64 -0.65
CA TYR A 86 -12.80 4.04 -0.26
C TYR A 86 -12.10 5.00 -1.23
N VAL A 87 -10.85 4.71 -1.62
CA VAL A 87 -10.07 5.60 -2.49
C VAL A 87 -10.49 5.49 -3.96
N PHE A 88 -10.67 4.26 -4.47
CA PHE A 88 -10.77 4.01 -5.91
C PHE A 88 -12.15 3.56 -6.39
N GLY A 89 -12.97 2.93 -5.54
CA GLY A 89 -14.28 2.38 -5.93
C GLY A 89 -14.18 1.43 -7.13
N LEU A 90 -13.23 0.50 -7.10
CA LEU A 90 -12.91 -0.37 -8.24
C LEU A 90 -14.11 -1.27 -8.61
N PRO A 91 -14.33 -1.55 -9.92
CA PRO A 91 -15.36 -2.49 -10.34
C PRO A 91 -15.10 -3.88 -9.79
N ASP A 92 -16.18 -4.63 -9.53
CA ASP A 92 -16.10 -6.00 -9.02
C ASP A 92 -15.28 -6.89 -9.98
N PRO A 93 -14.14 -7.46 -9.52
CA PRO A 93 -13.29 -8.28 -10.36
C PRO A 93 -13.91 -9.65 -10.67
N TYR A 94 -14.82 -10.18 -9.84
CA TYR A 94 -15.39 -11.51 -10.00
C TYR A 94 -16.38 -11.59 -11.17
N VAL A 95 -17.06 -10.49 -11.49
CA VAL A 95 -18.06 -10.41 -12.57
C VAL A 95 -17.49 -9.97 -13.92
N PHE A 96 -16.16 -9.90 -14.04
CA PHE A 96 -15.51 -9.52 -15.29
C PHE A 96 -15.79 -10.55 -16.39
N PRO A 97 -16.17 -10.13 -17.61
CA PRO A 97 -16.57 -11.06 -18.66
C PRO A 97 -15.38 -11.89 -19.17
N THR A 98 -15.65 -13.14 -19.54
CA THR A 98 -14.69 -13.99 -20.24
C THR A 98 -14.36 -13.40 -21.61
N ILE A 99 -13.09 -13.34 -21.95
CA ILE A 99 -12.58 -12.88 -23.25
C ILE A 99 -11.53 -13.85 -23.80
N PRO A 100 -11.48 -14.09 -25.12
CA PRO A 100 -10.51 -14.98 -25.71
C PRO A 100 -9.12 -14.33 -25.74
N LEU A 101 -8.22 -14.75 -24.85
CA LEU A 101 -6.79 -14.38 -24.91
C LEU A 101 -6.07 -15.08 -26.06
N LEU A 102 -4.96 -14.49 -26.50
CA LEU A 102 -4.00 -15.16 -27.38
C LEU A 102 -3.21 -16.20 -26.59
N GLU A 103 -2.84 -17.32 -27.23
CA GLU A 103 -2.17 -18.46 -26.58
C GLU A 103 -0.88 -18.05 -25.85
N ASP A 104 -0.03 -17.24 -26.49
CA ASP A 104 1.21 -16.72 -25.89
C ASP A 104 0.96 -15.82 -24.66
N ASP A 105 -0.12 -15.04 -24.69
CA ASP A 105 -0.49 -14.15 -23.57
C ASP A 105 -1.11 -14.94 -22.41
N GLN A 106 -1.78 -16.07 -22.69
CA GLN A 106 -2.42 -16.91 -21.67
C GLN A 106 -1.40 -17.45 -20.66
N VAL A 107 -0.25 -17.94 -21.11
CA VAL A 107 0.80 -18.47 -20.22
C VAL A 107 1.29 -17.40 -19.23
N ALA A 108 1.50 -16.16 -19.71
CA ALA A 108 1.93 -15.05 -18.88
C ALA A 108 0.86 -14.63 -17.86
N VAL A 109 -0.41 -14.59 -18.28
CA VAL A 109 -1.56 -14.29 -17.41
C VAL A 109 -1.73 -15.35 -16.33
N GLU A 110 -1.69 -16.64 -16.69
CA GLU A 110 -1.80 -17.72 -15.70
C GLU A 110 -0.64 -17.70 -14.70
N ARG A 111 0.58 -17.38 -15.17
CA ARG A 111 1.73 -17.21 -14.27
C ARG A 111 1.54 -16.04 -13.31
N TYR A 112 1.01 -14.90 -13.79
CA TYR A 112 0.66 -13.75 -12.95
C TYR A 112 -0.36 -14.14 -11.87
N ILE A 113 -1.44 -14.83 -12.24
CA ILE A 113 -2.47 -15.27 -11.27
C ILE A 113 -1.86 -16.22 -10.23
N ARG A 114 -1.11 -17.23 -10.66
CA ARG A 114 -0.43 -18.17 -9.75
C ARG A 114 0.51 -17.47 -8.79
N MET A 115 1.25 -16.46 -9.26
CA MET A 115 2.16 -15.70 -8.43
C MET A 115 1.42 -14.79 -7.43
N CYS A 116 0.29 -14.17 -7.82
CA CYS A 116 -0.60 -13.47 -6.90
C CYS A 116 -1.18 -14.40 -5.83
N ARG A 117 -1.69 -15.59 -6.21
CA ARG A 117 -2.21 -16.60 -5.27
C ARG A 117 -1.12 -17.04 -4.28
N ARG A 118 0.11 -17.26 -4.76
CA ARG A 118 1.26 -17.58 -3.90
C ARG A 118 1.57 -16.45 -2.93
N LEU A 119 1.68 -15.21 -3.42
CA LEU A 119 2.00 -14.05 -2.59
C LEU A 119 0.92 -13.81 -1.54
N ALA A 120 -0.37 -13.99 -1.88
CA ALA A 120 -1.49 -13.88 -0.94
C ALA A 120 -1.36 -14.80 0.29
N GLY A 121 -0.63 -15.92 0.17
CA GLY A 121 -0.34 -16.81 1.29
C GLY A 121 0.88 -16.42 2.13
N PHE A 122 1.59 -15.34 1.82
CA PHE A 122 2.75 -14.93 2.62
C PHE A 122 2.26 -14.27 3.91
N SER A 123 2.88 -14.60 5.05
CA SER A 123 2.52 -14.05 6.37
C SER A 123 2.54 -12.52 6.39
N VAL A 124 3.48 -11.92 5.66
CA VAL A 124 3.66 -10.46 5.53
C VAL A 124 2.43 -9.76 4.95
N ILE A 125 1.72 -10.39 4.01
CA ILE A 125 0.56 -9.79 3.33
C ILE A 125 -0.56 -9.47 4.31
N ASN A 126 -0.71 -10.29 5.34
CA ASN A 126 -1.72 -10.14 6.38
C ASN A 126 -1.08 -9.87 7.75
N HIS A 127 0.15 -9.37 7.77
CA HIS A 127 0.83 -9.09 9.02
C HIS A 127 0.17 -7.90 9.73
N GLY A 128 -0.11 -8.06 11.03
CA GLY A 128 -0.63 -7.00 11.88
C GLY A 128 0.41 -6.00 12.36
N SER A 129 1.53 -5.82 11.63
CA SER A 129 2.55 -4.84 12.04
C SER A 129 1.93 -3.46 12.05
N THR A 130 2.23 -2.66 13.07
CA THR A 130 1.76 -1.27 13.15
C THR A 130 2.92 -0.34 13.42
N LEU A 131 2.86 0.87 12.89
CA LEU A 131 3.80 1.93 13.22
C LEU A 131 3.22 2.74 14.38
N SER A 132 3.97 2.80 15.47
CA SER A 132 3.59 3.53 16.68
C SER A 132 4.39 4.82 16.78
N VAL A 133 3.69 5.92 17.06
CA VAL A 133 4.26 7.25 17.31
C VAL A 133 3.68 7.79 18.61
N GLY A 134 4.54 8.32 19.48
CA GLY A 134 4.12 8.89 20.75
C GLY A 134 5.30 9.45 21.54
N SER A 135 5.00 10.05 22.68
CA SER A 135 6.02 10.52 23.62
C SER A 135 5.91 9.79 24.95
N ASP A 136 7.04 9.59 25.63
CA ASP A 136 7.05 9.12 27.01
C ASP A 136 6.73 10.23 28.03
N ALA A 137 6.81 9.90 29.32
CA ALA A 137 6.55 10.81 30.43
C ALA A 137 7.56 11.96 30.52
N ASP A 138 8.75 11.80 29.95
CA ASP A 138 9.81 12.82 29.89
C ASP A 138 9.68 13.69 28.62
N GLY A 139 8.66 13.45 27.81
CA GLY A 139 8.38 14.19 26.58
C GLY A 139 9.26 13.79 25.40
N VAL A 140 10.01 12.68 25.50
CA VAL A 140 10.83 12.18 24.39
C VAL A 140 9.93 11.46 23.41
N TRP A 141 9.99 11.87 22.14
CA TRP A 141 9.21 11.27 21.06
C TRP A 141 9.88 10.04 20.46
N HIS A 142 9.08 9.00 20.25
CA HIS A 142 9.48 7.71 19.72
C HIS A 142 8.67 7.38 18.46
N VAL A 143 9.34 6.74 17.50
CA VAL A 143 8.72 6.13 16.32
C VAL A 143 9.27 4.72 16.23
N HIS A 144 8.42 3.71 16.28
CA HIS A 144 8.83 2.30 16.24
C HIS A 144 7.76 1.42 15.61
N VAL A 145 8.17 0.28 15.08
CA VAL A 145 7.25 -0.75 14.55
C VAL A 145 6.92 -1.74 15.65
N VAL A 146 5.64 -1.97 15.90
CA VAL A 146 5.12 -3.05 16.75
C VAL A 146 4.98 -4.30 15.91
N ASP A 147 5.51 -5.42 16.42
CA ASP A 147 5.54 -6.72 15.75
C ASP A 147 6.04 -6.62 14.29
N PRO A 148 7.30 -6.21 14.05
CA PRO A 148 7.85 -6.18 12.69
C PRO A 148 7.95 -7.59 12.10
N PRO A 149 7.79 -7.76 10.77
CA PRO A 149 8.05 -9.04 10.12
C PRO A 149 9.52 -9.42 10.30
N SER A 150 9.81 -10.72 10.28
CA SER A 150 11.20 -11.18 10.20
C SER A 150 11.84 -10.74 8.89
N ASP A 151 13.16 -10.55 8.88
CA ASP A 151 13.92 -10.18 7.68
C ASP A 151 13.68 -11.18 6.54
N GLU A 152 13.71 -12.48 6.83
CA GLU A 152 13.39 -13.53 5.85
C GLU A 152 12.01 -13.33 5.22
N SER A 153 11.01 -13.02 6.04
CA SER A 153 9.64 -12.79 5.57
C SER A 153 9.56 -11.55 4.68
N PHE A 154 10.23 -10.45 5.06
CA PHE A 154 10.28 -9.22 4.27
C PHE A 154 10.99 -9.46 2.92
N LEU A 155 12.18 -10.06 2.93
CA LEU A 155 12.98 -10.34 1.74
C LEU A 155 12.25 -11.28 0.77
N GLY A 156 11.68 -12.38 1.30
CA GLY A 156 10.89 -13.32 0.51
C GLY A 156 9.69 -12.64 -0.14
N THR A 157 8.96 -11.81 0.61
CA THR A 157 7.82 -11.04 0.09
C THR A 157 8.24 -10.05 -0.98
N SER A 158 9.34 -9.31 -0.76
CA SER A 158 9.82 -8.33 -1.74
C SER A 158 10.24 -9.00 -3.06
N ALA A 159 10.94 -10.14 -2.99
CA ALA A 159 11.34 -10.92 -4.16
C ALA A 159 10.12 -11.43 -4.95
N ALA A 160 9.11 -11.96 -4.25
CA ALA A 160 7.85 -12.41 -4.82
C ALA A 160 7.06 -11.26 -5.47
N PHE A 161 6.95 -10.13 -4.77
CA PHE A 161 6.29 -8.93 -5.24
C PHE A 161 6.94 -8.37 -6.49
N ARG A 162 8.28 -8.36 -6.57
CA ARG A 162 9.01 -7.87 -7.75
C ARG A 162 8.58 -8.55 -9.04
N GLN A 163 8.30 -9.86 -9.02
CA GLN A 163 7.84 -10.60 -10.22
C GLN A 163 6.52 -10.05 -10.78
N LEU A 164 5.66 -9.52 -9.91
CA LEU A 164 4.37 -8.93 -10.27
C LEU A 164 4.51 -7.44 -10.63
N HIS A 165 5.41 -6.75 -9.94
CA HIS A 165 5.52 -5.29 -9.97
C HIS A 165 6.40 -4.76 -11.11
N ASN A 166 7.55 -5.40 -11.36
CA ASN A 166 8.53 -4.94 -12.32
C ASN A 166 8.03 -5.15 -13.76
N ASP A 167 7.91 -4.07 -14.52
CA ASP A 167 7.39 -4.10 -15.89
C ASP A 167 8.27 -4.91 -16.86
N GLY A 168 9.54 -5.17 -16.51
CA GLY A 168 10.43 -6.05 -17.27
C GLY A 168 10.17 -7.55 -17.07
N GLU A 169 9.36 -7.94 -16.09
CA GLU A 169 9.07 -9.35 -15.81
C GLU A 169 7.94 -9.85 -16.73
N PRO A 170 8.08 -11.05 -17.34
CA PRO A 170 7.06 -11.60 -18.25
C PRO A 170 5.67 -11.72 -17.62
N ALA A 171 5.60 -12.05 -16.33
CA ALA A 171 4.36 -12.26 -15.58
C ALA A 171 4.01 -11.08 -14.66
N SER A 172 4.25 -9.86 -15.12
CA SER A 172 3.96 -8.62 -14.41
C SER A 172 2.53 -8.12 -14.64
N PHE A 173 2.08 -7.21 -13.77
CA PHE A 173 0.78 -6.54 -13.92
C PHE A 173 0.62 -5.88 -15.29
N ILE A 174 1.66 -5.21 -15.79
CA ILE A 174 1.58 -4.49 -17.06
C ILE A 174 1.37 -5.45 -18.23
N ASN A 175 2.02 -6.61 -18.21
CA ASN A 175 1.88 -7.62 -19.25
C ASN A 175 0.52 -8.29 -19.19
N ALA A 176 0.04 -8.66 -18.00
CA ALA A 176 -1.32 -9.19 -17.84
C ALA A 176 -2.39 -8.18 -18.30
N SER A 177 -2.21 -6.89 -18.00
CA SER A 177 -3.11 -5.84 -18.46
C SER A 177 -3.05 -5.64 -19.98
N ASN A 178 -1.86 -5.66 -20.56
CA ASN A 178 -1.66 -5.52 -22.00
C ASN A 178 -2.24 -6.71 -22.77
N ALA A 179 -2.20 -7.93 -22.21
CA ALA A 179 -2.88 -9.11 -22.76
C ALA A 179 -4.40 -8.87 -22.91
N LEU A 180 -5.06 -8.31 -21.89
CA LEU A 180 -6.48 -7.93 -22.01
C LEU A 180 -6.69 -6.87 -23.10
N PHE A 181 -5.82 -5.87 -23.21
CA PHE A 181 -5.91 -4.86 -24.28
C PHE A 181 -5.76 -5.42 -25.68
N LYS A 182 -4.93 -6.46 -25.87
CA LYS A 182 -4.81 -7.17 -27.14
C LYS A 182 -6.08 -7.97 -27.42
N ALA A 183 -6.54 -8.77 -26.46
CA ALA A 183 -7.73 -9.60 -26.59
C ALA A 183 -9.00 -8.78 -26.87
N MET A 184 -9.18 -7.63 -26.23
CA MET A 184 -10.32 -6.73 -26.47
C MET A 184 -10.43 -6.21 -27.92
N LYS A 185 -9.36 -6.29 -28.74
CA LYS A 185 -9.41 -5.87 -30.14
C LYS A 185 -10.22 -6.82 -31.03
N THR A 186 -10.46 -8.04 -30.57
CA THR A 186 -11.23 -9.06 -31.31
C THR A 186 -12.72 -9.05 -30.95
N LEU A 187 -13.12 -8.23 -29.98
CA LEU A 187 -14.49 -8.14 -29.47
C LEU A 187 -15.32 -7.09 -30.23
N PRO A 188 -16.67 -7.21 -30.20
CA PRO A 188 -17.59 -6.15 -30.62
C PRO A 188 -17.32 -4.81 -29.91
N GLU A 189 -17.63 -3.69 -30.58
CA GLU A 189 -17.27 -2.33 -30.13
C GLU A 189 -17.89 -1.92 -28.78
N ASP A 190 -19.14 -2.34 -28.54
CA ASP A 190 -19.86 -2.12 -27.29
C ASP A 190 -19.19 -2.83 -26.11
N GLN A 191 -18.84 -4.11 -26.28
CA GLN A 191 -18.11 -4.89 -25.28
C GLN A 191 -16.70 -4.34 -25.06
N GLN A 192 -16.01 -3.98 -26.14
CA GLN A 192 -14.68 -3.38 -26.08
C GLN A 192 -14.67 -2.12 -25.22
N THR A 193 -15.67 -1.25 -25.37
CA THR A 193 -15.74 0.03 -24.64
C THR A 193 -15.91 -0.20 -23.14
N ALA A 194 -16.83 -1.07 -22.74
CA ALA A 194 -17.08 -1.38 -21.33
C ALA A 194 -15.84 -2.01 -20.67
N ILE A 195 -15.26 -3.04 -21.28
CA ILE A 195 -14.10 -3.77 -20.76
C ILE A 195 -12.88 -2.85 -20.68
N ARG A 196 -12.66 -2.01 -21.71
CA ARG A 196 -11.60 -1.01 -21.72
C ARG A 196 -11.72 -0.03 -20.56
N GLY A 197 -12.95 0.41 -20.26
CA GLY A 197 -13.24 1.28 -19.13
C GLY A 197 -12.77 0.65 -17.81
N THR A 198 -13.17 -0.60 -17.56
CA THR A 198 -12.78 -1.36 -16.37
C THR A 198 -11.26 -1.50 -16.27
N VAL A 199 -10.58 -2.04 -17.29
CA VAL A 199 -9.12 -2.26 -17.24
C VAL A 199 -8.34 -0.95 -17.03
N LYS A 200 -8.82 0.16 -17.61
CA LYS A 200 -8.21 1.49 -17.40
C LYS A 200 -8.32 1.96 -15.95
N GLN A 201 -9.43 1.69 -15.26
CA GLN A 201 -9.59 2.06 -13.84
C GLN A 201 -8.55 1.34 -12.96
N TRP A 202 -8.36 0.03 -13.17
CA TRP A 202 -7.34 -0.75 -12.46
C TRP A 202 -5.92 -0.24 -12.74
N ARG A 203 -5.59 0.07 -14.00
CA ARG A 203 -4.28 0.68 -14.35
C ARG A 203 -4.10 2.05 -13.69
N SER A 204 -5.15 2.86 -13.63
CA SER A 204 -5.10 4.18 -12.99
C SER A 204 -4.86 4.05 -11.48
N ALA A 205 -5.53 3.10 -10.81
CA ALA A 205 -5.30 2.81 -9.40
C ALA A 205 -3.85 2.36 -9.15
N ARG A 206 -3.30 1.45 -9.99
CA ARG A 206 -1.86 1.09 -9.90
C ARG A 206 -0.97 2.31 -10.03
N SER A 207 -1.18 3.13 -11.06
CA SER A 207 -0.33 4.29 -11.32
C SER A 207 -0.35 5.28 -10.16
N LYS A 208 -1.49 5.45 -9.48
CA LYS A 208 -1.58 6.26 -8.26
C LYS A 208 -0.85 5.61 -7.09
N LEU A 209 -1.01 4.31 -6.88
CA LEU A 209 -0.32 3.56 -5.82
C LEU A 209 1.20 3.40 -6.04
N GLN A 210 1.69 3.59 -7.26
CA GLN A 210 3.12 3.69 -7.53
C GLN A 210 3.72 5.02 -7.06
N LYS A 211 2.90 6.08 -6.95
CA LYS A 211 3.34 7.44 -6.61
C LYS A 211 3.00 7.87 -5.20
N HIS A 212 1.97 7.28 -4.60
CA HIS A 212 1.52 7.58 -3.25
C HIS A 212 1.10 6.30 -2.54
N THR A 213 1.37 6.21 -1.24
CA THR A 213 0.90 5.07 -0.44
C THR A 213 -0.64 5.04 -0.36
N LEU A 214 -1.22 3.86 -0.09
CA LEU A 214 -2.66 3.74 0.12
C LEU A 214 -3.12 4.57 1.33
N GLN A 215 -2.28 4.63 2.37
CA GLN A 215 -2.47 5.44 3.58
C GLN A 215 -2.58 6.92 3.22
N THR A 216 -1.63 7.45 2.44
CA THR A 216 -1.65 8.85 1.98
C THR A 216 -2.91 9.17 1.20
N LEU A 217 -3.28 8.34 0.22
CA LEU A 217 -4.48 8.58 -0.60
C LEU A 217 -5.76 8.53 0.24
N THR A 218 -5.80 7.65 1.23
CA THR A 218 -6.94 7.54 2.16
C THR A 218 -6.99 8.76 3.08
N ALA A 219 -5.86 9.17 3.66
CA ALA A 219 -5.77 10.33 4.55
C ALA A 219 -6.14 11.63 3.84
N LEU A 220 -5.67 11.86 2.61
CA LEU A 220 -6.04 13.02 1.80
C LEU A 220 -7.56 13.10 1.59
N LYS A 221 -8.19 11.95 1.26
CA LYS A 221 -9.63 11.90 1.00
C LYS A 221 -10.47 11.98 2.29
N ALA A 222 -10.08 11.29 3.36
CA ALA A 222 -10.80 11.25 4.63
C ALA A 222 -10.66 12.54 5.43
N GLY A 223 -9.46 13.12 5.45
CA GLY A 223 -9.18 14.37 6.15
C GLY A 223 -9.48 15.63 5.33
N ASN A 224 -9.89 15.50 4.06
CA ASN A 224 -10.00 16.60 3.11
C ASN A 224 -8.71 17.46 3.08
N ALA A 225 -7.56 16.78 3.15
CA ALA A 225 -6.24 17.39 3.27
C ALA A 225 -5.58 17.55 1.89
N THR A 226 -4.56 18.40 1.81
CA THR A 226 -3.65 18.52 0.66
C THR A 226 -2.24 18.09 1.06
N LEU A 227 -1.39 17.82 0.06
CA LEU A 227 0.03 17.54 0.28
C LEU A 227 0.85 18.78 0.69
N ASP A 228 0.20 19.95 0.79
CA ASP A 228 0.85 21.18 1.27
C ASP A 228 1.10 21.15 2.78
N ASN A 229 0.43 20.24 3.50
CA ASN A 229 0.61 20.00 4.93
C ASN A 229 1.11 18.56 5.17
N PRO A 230 1.78 18.28 6.30
CA PRO A 230 2.18 16.91 6.64
C PRO A 230 0.96 15.99 6.71
N VAL A 231 1.00 14.95 5.87
CA VAL A 231 0.04 13.85 5.85
C VAL A 231 0.76 12.53 6.01
N SER A 232 0.09 11.51 6.54
CA SER A 232 0.66 10.17 6.72
C SER A 232 1.30 9.69 5.42
N TYR A 233 2.62 9.51 5.44
CA TYR A 233 3.43 9.08 4.28
C TYR A 233 3.36 10.01 3.05
N GLY A 234 2.98 11.28 3.22
CA GLY A 234 2.83 12.26 2.14
C GLY A 234 4.12 12.50 1.35
N ASN A 235 5.26 12.29 1.99
CA ASN A 235 6.60 12.38 1.42
C ASN A 235 7.08 11.09 0.73
N ILE A 236 6.31 10.00 0.75
CA ILE A 236 6.72 8.70 0.22
C ILE A 236 6.26 8.55 -1.23
N ASN A 237 7.21 8.27 -2.12
CA ASN A 237 6.97 7.70 -3.44
C ASN A 237 7.21 6.18 -3.39
N PRO A 238 6.16 5.33 -3.42
CA PRO A 238 6.28 3.88 -3.32
C PRO A 238 7.23 3.23 -4.33
N GLU A 239 7.17 3.63 -5.60
CA GLU A 239 8.00 3.05 -6.66
C GLU A 239 9.48 3.33 -6.41
N GLU A 240 9.81 4.57 -6.04
CA GLU A 240 11.17 4.95 -5.69
C GLU A 240 11.64 4.24 -4.42
N LEU A 241 10.83 4.25 -3.35
CA LEU A 241 11.20 3.65 -2.07
C LEU A 241 11.43 2.14 -2.18
N ILE A 242 10.53 1.42 -2.85
CA ILE A 242 10.69 -0.03 -3.08
C ILE A 242 11.95 -0.31 -3.89
N ARG A 243 12.26 0.51 -4.90
CA ARG A 243 13.50 0.40 -5.67
C ARG A 243 14.73 0.64 -4.80
N THR A 244 14.72 1.67 -3.95
CA THR A 244 15.82 1.97 -3.03
C THR A 244 16.08 0.81 -2.07
N PHE A 245 15.05 0.19 -1.50
CA PHE A 245 15.22 -1.01 -0.66
C PHE A 245 15.75 -2.21 -1.47
N ASN A 246 15.14 -2.49 -2.62
CA ASN A 246 15.50 -3.66 -3.44
C ASN A 246 16.91 -3.59 -4.01
N TYR A 247 17.38 -2.42 -4.43
CA TYR A 247 18.70 -2.21 -5.05
C TYR A 247 19.72 -1.53 -4.14
N GLY A 248 19.34 -1.22 -2.90
CA GLY A 248 20.23 -0.74 -1.85
C GLY A 248 20.80 -1.89 -1.03
N ASP A 249 19.97 -2.88 -0.67
CA ASP A 249 20.42 -4.00 0.17
C ASP A 249 19.56 -5.28 0.04
N SER A 250 18.23 -5.16 -0.08
CA SER A 250 17.33 -6.31 0.11
C SER A 250 17.41 -7.39 -0.99
N LEU A 251 17.56 -7.03 -2.27
CA LEU A 251 17.68 -7.99 -3.37
C LEU A 251 19.00 -7.88 -4.12
N HIS A 252 19.54 -6.66 -4.19
CA HIS A 252 20.83 -6.35 -4.77
C HIS A 252 21.52 -5.30 -3.92
N PHE A 253 22.79 -5.52 -3.61
CA PHE A 253 23.67 -4.51 -3.04
C PHE A 253 24.23 -3.66 -4.18
N GLY A 254 23.57 -2.54 -4.49
CA GLY A 254 23.75 -1.83 -5.76
C GLY A 254 23.80 -0.30 -5.63
N SER A 255 23.33 0.38 -6.69
CA SER A 255 23.46 1.83 -6.86
C SER A 255 22.72 2.68 -5.83
N GLU A 256 21.74 2.11 -5.13
CA GLU A 256 20.88 2.87 -4.21
C GLU A 256 21.35 2.84 -2.76
N ARG A 257 22.52 2.22 -2.49
CA ARG A 257 23.01 2.02 -1.13
C ARG A 257 23.14 3.33 -0.35
N SER A 258 23.76 4.36 -0.92
CA SER A 258 23.96 5.63 -0.20
C SER A 258 22.62 6.28 0.17
N GLN A 259 21.62 6.15 -0.71
CA GLN A 259 20.27 6.65 -0.41
C GLN A 259 19.62 5.83 0.69
N LEU A 260 19.78 4.50 0.68
CA LEU A 260 19.26 3.64 1.74
C LEU A 260 19.96 3.92 3.09
N ASP A 261 21.28 4.09 3.10
CA ASP A 261 22.06 4.45 4.28
C ASP A 261 21.56 5.77 4.90
N ASP A 262 21.25 6.77 4.07
CA ASP A 262 20.65 8.04 4.53
C ASP A 262 19.25 7.84 5.14
N LEU A 263 18.40 6.99 4.56
CA LEU A 263 17.06 6.70 5.08
C LEU A 263 17.08 5.92 6.39
N LEU A 264 18.13 5.15 6.66
CA LEU A 264 18.24 4.28 7.84
C LEU A 264 19.18 4.83 8.92
N VAL A 265 19.61 6.09 8.80
CA VAL A 265 20.66 6.69 9.63
C VAL A 265 20.32 6.73 11.13
N ASP A 266 19.04 6.85 11.50
CA ASP A 266 18.59 6.81 12.89
C ASP A 266 17.35 5.92 13.08
N PRO A 267 17.13 5.39 14.31
CA PRO A 267 16.10 4.39 14.56
C PRO A 267 14.67 4.80 14.18
N ARG A 268 14.33 6.11 14.26
CA ARG A 268 12.98 6.58 13.89
C ARG A 268 12.77 6.58 12.40
N HIS A 269 13.78 7.02 11.64
CA HIS A 269 13.76 6.98 10.19
C HIS A 269 13.78 5.53 9.69
N GLU A 270 14.61 4.67 10.29
CA GLU A 270 14.63 3.24 9.99
C GLU A 270 13.23 2.61 10.18
N ALA A 271 12.59 2.84 11.33
CA ALA A 271 11.24 2.34 11.59
C ALA A 271 10.21 2.86 10.57
N TYR A 272 10.23 4.17 10.30
CA TYR A 272 9.30 4.81 9.38
C TYR A 272 9.46 4.31 7.93
N TYR A 273 10.68 4.35 7.38
CA TYR A 273 10.93 4.03 5.98
C TYR A 273 10.83 2.52 5.70
N ARG A 274 11.26 1.66 6.62
CA ARG A 274 11.03 0.20 6.50
C ARG A 274 9.53 -0.11 6.51
N TYR A 275 8.78 0.49 7.44
CA TYR A 275 7.34 0.28 7.50
C TYR A 275 6.60 0.86 6.28
N ALA A 276 7.03 2.02 5.78
CA ALA A 276 6.47 2.63 4.58
C ALA A 276 6.73 1.77 3.33
N ALA A 277 7.93 1.18 3.20
CA ALA A 277 8.26 0.26 2.11
C ALA A 277 7.39 -1.00 2.18
N LEU A 278 7.26 -1.59 3.37
CA LEU A 278 6.38 -2.72 3.63
C LEU A 278 4.91 -2.41 3.28
N SER A 279 4.39 -1.30 3.80
CA SER A 279 3.01 -0.85 3.56
C SER A 279 2.74 -0.60 2.07
N SER A 280 3.73 -0.06 1.35
CA SER A 280 3.67 0.16 -0.10
C SER A 280 3.57 -1.17 -0.86
N ILE A 281 4.40 -2.16 -0.51
CA ILE A 281 4.36 -3.50 -1.08
C ILE A 281 2.99 -4.14 -0.81
N ILE A 282 2.49 -4.09 0.43
CA ILE A 282 1.20 -4.69 0.80
C ILE A 282 0.05 -4.02 0.05
N GLY A 283 0.00 -2.69 0.00
CA GLY A 283 -1.06 -1.95 -0.69
C GLY A 283 -1.12 -2.25 -2.19
N LEU A 284 0.03 -2.28 -2.87
CA LEU A 284 0.13 -2.67 -4.27
C LEU A 284 -0.20 -4.15 -4.48
N SER A 285 0.21 -5.04 -3.58
CA SER A 285 -0.09 -6.47 -3.64
C SER A 285 -1.59 -6.73 -3.59
N HIS A 286 -2.34 -6.05 -2.71
CA HIS A 286 -3.79 -6.19 -2.63
C HIS A 286 -4.49 -5.72 -3.92
N LEU A 287 -4.02 -4.63 -4.55
CA LEU A 287 -4.49 -4.25 -5.88
C LEU A 287 -4.21 -5.37 -6.90
N TYR A 288 -3.02 -5.97 -6.87
CA TYR A 288 -2.64 -7.05 -7.79
C TYR A 288 -3.45 -8.32 -7.58
N PHE A 289 -3.88 -8.61 -6.36
CA PHE A 289 -4.80 -9.71 -6.06
C PHE A 289 -6.16 -9.48 -6.68
N GLY A 290 -6.69 -8.26 -6.57
CA GLY A 290 -7.94 -7.89 -7.25
C GLY A 290 -7.83 -8.00 -8.76
N PHE A 291 -6.73 -7.51 -9.33
CA PHE A 291 -6.50 -7.64 -10.76
C PHE A 291 -6.28 -9.10 -11.19
N ALA A 292 -5.69 -9.95 -10.34
CA ALA A 292 -5.56 -11.38 -10.57
C ALA A 292 -6.92 -12.07 -10.67
N VAL A 293 -7.85 -11.77 -9.76
CA VAL A 293 -9.24 -12.26 -9.87
C VAL A 293 -9.90 -11.78 -11.16
N LEU A 294 -9.69 -10.52 -11.54
CA LEU A 294 -10.23 -9.97 -12.79
C LEU A 294 -9.73 -10.74 -14.01
N VAL A 295 -8.42 -10.98 -14.12
CA VAL A 295 -7.86 -11.73 -15.26
C VAL A 295 -8.20 -13.22 -15.19
N ASP A 296 -8.42 -13.77 -14.00
CA ASP A 296 -8.89 -15.15 -13.80
C ASP A 296 -10.31 -15.33 -14.37
N SER A 297 -11.23 -14.41 -14.04
CA SER A 297 -12.57 -14.37 -14.65
C SER A 297 -12.50 -14.16 -16.17
N ALA A 298 -11.56 -13.33 -16.64
CA ALA A 298 -11.36 -13.07 -18.07
C ALA A 298 -10.99 -14.34 -18.86
N ILE A 299 -10.27 -15.30 -18.26
CA ILE A 299 -9.90 -16.57 -18.91
C ILE A 299 -10.87 -17.71 -18.64
N GLY A 300 -12.00 -17.45 -17.98
CA GLY A 300 -13.00 -18.47 -17.62
C GLY A 300 -12.66 -19.26 -16.35
N GLY A 301 -11.71 -18.77 -15.55
CA GLY A 301 -11.22 -19.38 -14.32
C GLY A 301 -10.11 -20.41 -14.56
N MET A 302 -9.01 -20.27 -13.82
CA MET A 302 -8.02 -21.34 -13.69
C MET A 302 -8.58 -22.44 -12.81
N ALA A 303 -8.56 -23.67 -13.35
CA ALA A 303 -8.80 -24.89 -12.59
C ALA A 303 -7.88 -25.04 -11.36
#